data_AF-A0A8J8WL18-F1
#
_entry.id   AF-A0A8J8WL18-F1
#
_cell.length_a   1.000
_cell.length_b   1.000
_cell.length_c   1.000
_cell.angle_alpha   90.00
_cell.angle_beta   90.00
_cell.angle_gamma   90.00
#
_symmetry.space_group_name_H-M   'P 1'
#
loop_
_entity.id
_entity.type
_entity.pdbx_description
1 polymer ?
#
loop_
_entity_poly.entity_id
_entity_poly.type
_entity_poly.pdbx_seq_one_letter_code
_entity_poly.pdbx_strand_id
1 'polypeptide(L)'
;MVYEDSQRPFMLPKDDQKWDAHSVETTSYALLVFVERNGIGILQENIVRFLAVMRELDGGLISTLDSVVAMEALVEYSYRARLRDVTDMRVTIEHSSDPNFTVDVQIDNAHGLAALRSFEVMVEEYVKENRREERNT
;
A
#
# COMPACT_ATOMS: atom_id res chain seq x y z
N MET A 1 -20.36 29.65 -3.00
CA MET A 1 -19.70 28.34 -2.80
C MET A 1 -18.24 28.53 -3.13
N VAL A 2 -17.38 28.42 -2.13
CA VAL A 2 -15.93 28.34 -2.36
C VAL A 2 -15.67 26.87 -2.63
N TYR A 3 -15.26 26.54 -3.85
CA TYR A 3 -14.67 25.24 -4.13
C TYR A 3 -13.28 25.29 -3.48
N GLU A 4 -13.15 24.78 -2.25
CA GLU A 4 -11.82 24.51 -1.69
C GLU A 4 -11.23 23.39 -2.53
N ASP A 5 -10.46 23.77 -3.55
CA ASP A 5 -9.68 22.84 -4.32
C ASP A 5 -8.69 22.16 -3.37
N SER A 6 -8.70 20.82 -3.37
CA SER A 6 -7.89 20.02 -2.46
C SER A 6 -6.43 20.40 -2.63
N GLN A 7 -5.84 21.04 -1.60
CA GLN A 7 -4.44 21.49 -1.59
C GLN A 7 -3.43 20.33 -1.59
N ARG A 8 -3.89 19.07 -1.67
CA ARG A 8 -3.03 17.89 -1.76
C ARG A 8 -2.62 17.67 -3.21
N PRO A 9 -1.32 17.50 -3.51
CA PRO A 9 -0.89 17.24 -4.87
C PRO A 9 -1.51 15.94 -5.41
N PHE A 10 -2.10 16.01 -6.61
CA PHE A 10 -2.63 14.85 -7.32
C PHE A 10 -1.47 13.98 -7.82
N MET A 11 -1.04 13.03 -6.99
CA MET A 11 -0.06 12.02 -7.38
C MET A 11 -0.80 10.89 -8.09
N LEU A 12 -0.47 10.65 -9.36
CA LEU A 12 -0.95 9.44 -10.04
C LEU A 12 -0.23 8.20 -9.49
N PRO A 13 -0.86 7.02 -9.50
CA PRO A 13 -0.19 5.77 -9.23
C PRO A 13 1.05 5.60 -10.13
N LYS A 14 2.12 5.02 -9.57
CA LYS A 14 3.32 4.69 -10.35
C LYS A 14 2.94 3.63 -11.39
N ASP A 15 3.29 3.86 -12.64
CA ASP A 15 3.16 2.87 -13.71
C ASP A 15 4.25 1.79 -13.61
N ASP A 16 4.01 0.62 -14.18
CA ASP A 16 4.95 -0.50 -14.11
C ASP A 16 6.13 -0.28 -15.04
N GLN A 17 7.34 -0.28 -14.48
CA GLN A 17 8.55 -0.14 -15.27
C GLN A 17 9.15 -1.51 -15.58
N LYS A 18 9.78 -1.59 -16.76
CA LYS A 18 10.41 -2.81 -17.29
C LYS A 18 11.36 -3.52 -16.29
N TRP A 19 12.02 -2.76 -15.42
CA TRP A 19 13.07 -3.26 -14.53
C TRP A 19 12.66 -3.32 -13.06
N ASP A 20 11.40 -3.06 -12.75
CA ASP A 20 10.92 -3.04 -11.38
C ASP A 20 11.02 -4.45 -10.76
N ALA A 21 10.63 -5.50 -11.49
CA ALA A 21 10.76 -6.89 -11.02
C ALA A 21 12.21 -7.26 -10.65
N HIS A 22 13.17 -6.86 -11.48
CA HIS A 22 14.58 -7.17 -11.22
C HIS A 22 15.14 -6.35 -10.04
N SER A 23 14.66 -5.13 -9.87
CA SER A 23 15.02 -4.27 -8.73
C SER A 23 14.50 -4.85 -7.42
N VAL A 24 13.25 -5.31 -7.41
CA VAL A 24 12.64 -6.03 -6.28
C VAL A 24 13.41 -7.31 -5.96
N GLU A 25 13.71 -8.14 -6.96
CA GLU A 25 14.49 -9.37 -6.78
C GLU A 25 15.86 -9.09 -6.16
N THR A 26 16.61 -8.15 -6.74
CA THR A 26 17.96 -7.80 -6.28
C THR A 26 17.97 -7.24 -4.85
N THR A 27 17.02 -6.36 -4.54
CA THR A 27 16.91 -5.76 -3.20
C THR A 27 16.44 -6.78 -2.17
N SER A 28 15.62 -7.76 -2.56
CA SER A 28 15.19 -8.85 -1.69
C SER A 28 16.35 -9.77 -1.32
N TYR A 29 17.20 -10.15 -2.28
CA TYR A 29 18.44 -10.88 -1.98
C TYR A 29 19.37 -10.09 -1.07
N ALA A 30 19.51 -8.78 -1.30
CA ALA A 30 20.30 -7.92 -0.41
C ALA A 30 19.75 -7.93 1.02
N LEU A 31 18.42 -7.88 1.19
CA LEU A 31 17.78 -7.95 2.50
C LEU A 31 18.08 -9.27 3.21
N LEU A 32 17.97 -10.42 2.51
CA LEU A 32 18.31 -11.73 3.08
C LEU A 32 19.74 -11.77 3.62
N VAL A 33 20.71 -11.24 2.86
CA VAL A 33 22.12 -11.18 3.31
C VAL A 33 22.29 -10.30 4.54
N PHE A 34 21.59 -9.16 4.62
CA PHE A 34 21.66 -8.27 5.78
C PHE A 34 21.04 -8.91 7.03
N VAL A 35 19.89 -9.54 6.85
CA VAL A 35 19.14 -10.25 7.88
C VAL A 35 19.97 -11.42 8.44
N GLU A 36 20.65 -12.18 7.57
CA GLU A 36 21.54 -13.27 8.00
C GLU A 36 22.76 -12.79 8.78
N ARG A 37 23.26 -11.58 8.49
CA ARG A 37 24.36 -10.95 9.24
C ARG A 37 23.92 -10.27 10.54
N ASN A 38 22.70 -10.52 11.03
CA ASN A 38 22.08 -9.84 12.18
C ASN A 38 22.03 -8.31 12.04
N GLY A 39 22.01 -7.80 10.80
CA GLY A 39 21.85 -6.38 10.54
C GLY A 39 20.38 -5.98 10.65
N ILE A 40 19.96 -5.51 11.81
CA ILE A 40 18.69 -4.78 11.96
C ILE A 40 19.04 -3.31 12.18
N GLY A 41 18.66 -2.46 11.24
CA GLY A 41 18.99 -1.04 11.25
C GLY A 41 18.24 -0.28 10.17
N ILE A 42 18.61 1.00 10.00
CA ILE A 42 17.91 1.95 9.13
C ILE A 42 17.93 1.50 7.65
N LEU A 43 19.04 0.91 7.20
CA LEU A 43 19.16 0.46 5.80
C LEU A 43 18.16 -0.66 5.49
N GLN A 44 18.03 -1.63 6.39
CA GLN A 44 17.14 -2.77 6.22
C GLN A 44 15.68 -2.34 6.32
N GLU A 45 15.36 -1.41 7.23
CA GLU A 45 14.03 -0.82 7.31
C GLU A 45 13.65 -0.10 6.01
N ASN A 46 14.58 0.64 5.40
CA ASN A 46 14.34 1.30 4.12
C ASN A 46 14.11 0.29 2.98
N ILE A 47 14.85 -0.83 2.96
CA ILE A 47 14.63 -1.90 1.99
C ILE A 47 13.25 -2.53 2.18
N VAL A 48 12.86 -2.82 3.42
CA VAL A 48 11.53 -3.37 3.75
C VAL A 48 10.42 -2.40 3.33
N ARG A 49 10.60 -1.10 3.58
CA ARG A 49 9.65 -0.07 3.15
C ARG A 49 9.52 -0.01 1.62
N PHE A 50 10.64 -0.11 0.91
CA PHE A 50 10.64 -0.19 -0.55
C PHE A 50 9.87 -1.42 -1.04
N LEU A 51 10.17 -2.61 -0.52
CA LEU A 51 9.49 -3.85 -0.90
C LEU A 51 7.99 -3.82 -0.56
N ALA A 52 7.61 -3.19 0.55
CA ALA A 52 6.20 -3.03 0.94
C ALA A 52 5.43 -2.10 -0.02
N VAL A 53 6.08 -1.07 -0.57
CA VAL A 53 5.48 -0.17 -1.57
C VAL A 53 5.37 -0.82 -2.94
N MET A 54 6.30 -1.71 -3.29
CA MET A 54 6.29 -2.47 -4.56
C MET A 54 5.33 -3.66 -4.55
N ARG A 55 4.61 -3.89 -3.45
CA ARG A 55 3.68 -5.01 -3.30
C ARG A 55 2.32 -4.65 -3.89
N GLU A 56 1.82 -5.51 -4.76
CA GLU A 56 0.51 -5.35 -5.40
C GLU A 56 -0.63 -5.71 -4.43
N LEU A 57 -1.84 -5.23 -4.75
CA LEU A 57 -3.04 -5.41 -3.91
C LEU A 57 -3.44 -6.88 -3.72
N ASP A 58 -3.06 -7.76 -4.65
CA ASP A 58 -3.29 -9.20 -4.58
C ASP A 58 -2.31 -9.93 -3.64
N GLY A 59 -1.34 -9.20 -3.09
CA GLY A 59 -0.35 -9.70 -2.16
C GLY A 59 0.92 -10.23 -2.81
N GLY A 60 0.99 -10.26 -4.14
CA GLY A 60 2.18 -10.55 -4.91
C GLY A 60 3.04 -9.32 -5.20
N LEU A 61 4.08 -9.51 -6.01
CA LEU A 61 4.86 -8.45 -6.63
C LEU A 61 4.74 -8.61 -8.16
N ILE A 62 5.75 -8.25 -8.94
CA ILE A 62 5.60 -8.04 -10.39
C ILE A 62 5.74 -9.35 -11.17
N SER A 63 6.60 -10.25 -10.73
CA SER A 63 6.84 -11.56 -11.35
C SER A 63 6.83 -12.65 -10.27
N THR A 64 7.05 -13.91 -10.67
CA THR A 64 7.04 -15.04 -9.75
C THR A 64 8.30 -15.07 -8.87
N LEU A 65 9.48 -14.79 -9.46
CA LEU A 65 10.76 -14.95 -8.77
C LEU A 65 10.98 -13.88 -7.70
N ASP A 66 10.77 -12.61 -8.06
CA ASP A 66 10.78 -11.48 -7.13
C ASP A 66 9.73 -11.65 -6.04
N SER A 67 8.52 -12.13 -6.36
CA SER A 67 7.49 -12.40 -5.35
C SER A 67 7.96 -13.41 -4.30
N VAL A 68 8.50 -14.55 -4.73
CA VAL A 68 8.95 -15.60 -3.80
C VAL A 68 10.10 -15.11 -2.92
N VAL A 69 11.12 -14.49 -3.52
CA VAL A 69 12.31 -14.04 -2.79
C VAL A 69 11.98 -12.86 -1.87
N ALA A 70 11.13 -11.93 -2.30
CA ALA A 70 10.71 -10.80 -1.46
C ALA A 70 9.88 -11.28 -0.26
N MET A 71 8.95 -12.21 -0.45
CA MET A 71 8.17 -12.77 0.65
C MET A 71 9.05 -13.49 1.66
N GLU A 72 10.01 -14.29 1.21
CA GLU A 72 10.99 -14.95 2.08
C GLU A 72 11.78 -13.92 2.91
N ALA A 73 12.32 -12.89 2.24
CA ALA A 73 13.10 -11.83 2.88
C ALA A 73 12.29 -11.05 3.93
N LEU A 74 11.04 -10.70 3.61
CA LEU A 74 10.14 -9.98 4.51
C LEU A 74 9.73 -10.82 5.72
N VAL A 75 9.48 -12.12 5.54
CA VAL A 75 9.17 -13.05 6.64
C VAL A 75 10.37 -13.17 7.58
N GLU A 76 11.57 -13.41 7.04
CA GLU A 76 12.81 -13.54 7.81
C GLU A 76 13.16 -12.25 8.56
N TYR A 77 12.92 -11.09 7.94
CA TYR A 77 13.06 -9.79 8.61
C TYR A 77 12.04 -9.63 9.74
N SER A 78 10.76 -9.92 9.49
CA SER A 78 9.69 -9.76 10.46
C SER A 78 9.91 -10.57 11.73
N TYR A 79 10.46 -11.79 11.58
CA TYR A 79 10.81 -12.67 12.68
C TYR A 79 11.92 -12.07 13.54
N ARG A 80 12.99 -11.56 12.91
CA ARG A 80 14.13 -10.96 13.63
C ARG A 80 13.78 -9.63 14.29
N ALA A 81 12.95 -8.81 13.63
CA ALA A 81 12.55 -7.49 14.11
C ALA A 81 11.43 -7.52 15.18
N ARG A 82 10.85 -8.68 15.49
CA ARG A 82 9.77 -8.86 16.48
C ARG A 82 8.56 -7.93 16.27
N LEU A 83 8.20 -7.65 15.02
CA LEU A 83 7.15 -6.69 14.66
C LEU A 83 5.74 -7.10 15.11
N ARG A 84 5.54 -8.35 15.52
CA ARG A 84 4.23 -8.93 15.87
C ARG A 84 3.64 -8.39 17.18
N ASP A 85 4.46 -7.85 18.08
CA ASP A 85 4.01 -7.43 19.40
C ASP A 85 3.57 -5.94 19.46
N VAL A 86 3.63 -5.20 18.35
CA VAL A 86 3.47 -3.72 18.32
C VAL A 86 2.49 -3.25 17.23
N THR A 87 1.24 -3.71 17.27
CA THR A 87 0.21 -3.26 16.32
C THR A 87 -1.06 -2.86 17.04
N ASP A 88 -1.18 -1.56 17.32
CA ASP A 88 -2.41 -0.86 17.71
C ASP A 88 -2.46 0.49 16.97
N MET A 89 -3.29 0.58 15.93
CA MET A 89 -3.38 1.74 15.06
C MET A 89 -4.84 2.09 14.77
N ARG A 90 -5.16 3.38 14.85
CA ARG A 90 -6.43 3.94 14.37
C ARG A 90 -6.19 4.66 13.06
N VAL A 91 -6.82 4.21 11.99
CA VAL A 91 -6.73 4.77 10.64
C VAL A 91 -8.07 5.41 10.29
N THR A 92 -8.06 6.72 10.02
CA THR A 92 -9.23 7.46 9.55
C THR A 92 -9.04 7.80 8.07
N ILE A 93 -9.94 7.31 7.23
CA ILE A 93 -9.93 7.54 5.78
C ILE A 93 -11.02 8.57 5.47
N GLU A 94 -10.62 9.68 4.89
CA GLU A 94 -11.50 10.77 4.47
C GLU A 94 -11.43 10.94 2.95
N HIS A 95 -12.59 11.16 2.31
CA HIS A 95 -12.64 11.40 0.88
C HIS A 95 -12.55 12.90 0.60
N SER A 96 -11.62 13.32 -0.25
CA SER A 96 -11.44 14.74 -0.58
C SER A 96 -12.63 15.36 -1.30
N SER A 97 -13.49 14.54 -1.93
CA SER A 97 -14.64 15.01 -2.71
C SER A 97 -15.95 15.01 -1.92
N ASP A 98 -16.04 14.27 -0.81
CA ASP A 98 -17.23 14.21 0.05
C ASP A 98 -16.84 14.40 1.52
N PRO A 99 -17.12 15.58 2.13
CA PRO A 99 -16.85 15.86 3.53
C PRO A 99 -17.60 14.95 4.52
N ASN A 100 -18.67 14.28 4.09
CA ASN A 100 -19.45 13.37 4.94
C ASN A 100 -18.95 11.91 4.88
N PHE A 101 -18.00 11.61 3.99
CA PHE A 101 -17.41 10.29 3.91
C PHE A 101 -16.19 10.20 4.84
N THR A 102 -16.37 9.49 5.95
CA THR A 102 -15.29 9.15 6.88
C THR A 102 -15.39 7.69 7.27
N VAL A 103 -14.29 6.94 7.10
CA VAL A 103 -14.18 5.54 7.51
C VAL A 103 -13.11 5.42 8.58
N ASP A 104 -13.52 5.07 9.80
CA ASP A 104 -12.62 4.82 10.93
C ASP A 104 -12.35 3.32 11.07
N VAL A 105 -11.07 2.94 11.01
CA VAL A 105 -10.61 1.55 11.11
C VAL A 105 -9.66 1.43 12.29
N GLN A 106 -10.01 0.59 13.28
CA GLN A 106 -9.07 0.15 14.30
C GLN A 106 -8.38 -1.13 13.84
N ILE A 107 -7.05 -1.12 13.86
CA ILE A 107 -6.16 -2.24 13.58
C ILE A 107 -5.52 -2.62 14.91
N ASP A 108 -5.94 -3.74 15.48
CA ASP A 108 -5.39 -4.29 16.71
C ASP A 108 -4.92 -5.74 16.53
N ASN A 109 -4.24 -6.27 17.53
CA ASN A 109 -3.79 -7.66 17.56
C ASN A 109 -4.90 -8.69 17.85
N ALA A 110 -6.13 -8.27 18.15
CA ALA A 110 -7.23 -9.15 18.51
C ALA A 110 -8.02 -9.63 17.29
N HIS A 111 -8.16 -8.81 16.26
CA HIS A 111 -9.06 -9.06 15.14
C HIS A 111 -8.33 -9.52 13.87
N GLY A 112 -7.98 -10.80 13.78
CA GLY A 112 -7.67 -11.48 12.50
C GLY A 112 -6.59 -10.81 11.64
N LEU A 113 -5.37 -10.64 12.18
CA LEU A 113 -4.23 -9.93 11.57
C LEU A 113 -3.88 -10.35 10.13
N ALA A 114 -4.18 -11.59 9.75
CA ALA A 114 -3.83 -12.14 8.45
C ALA A 114 -4.96 -12.01 7.40
N ALA A 115 -6.12 -11.47 7.78
CA ALA A 115 -7.24 -11.31 6.86
C ALA A 115 -7.13 -9.99 6.09
N LEU A 116 -7.24 -10.07 4.76
CA LEU A 116 -7.44 -8.88 3.93
C LEU A 116 -8.76 -8.22 4.31
N ARG A 117 -8.72 -6.91 4.59
CA ARG A 117 -9.93 -6.09 4.76
C ARG A 117 -10.05 -5.17 3.56
N SER A 118 -11.06 -5.38 2.74
CA SER A 118 -11.43 -4.47 1.66
C SER A 118 -12.54 -3.53 2.13
N PHE A 119 -12.45 -2.28 1.72
CA PHE A 119 -13.49 -1.29 1.92
C PHE A 119 -13.86 -0.75 0.53
N GLU A 120 -15.10 -0.96 0.13
CA GLU A 120 -15.59 -0.39 -1.13
C GLU A 120 -15.88 1.09 -0.92
N VAL A 121 -15.18 1.93 -1.67
CA VAL A 121 -15.48 3.36 -1.74
C VAL A 121 -16.44 3.54 -2.92
N MET A 122 -17.73 3.68 -2.64
CA MET A 122 -18.71 4.00 -3.66
C MET A 122 -18.56 5.49 -4.03
N VAL A 123 -17.97 5.77 -5.20
CA VAL A 123 -18.03 7.09 -5.80
C VAL A 123 -19.41 7.24 -6.43
N GLU A 124 -20.30 8.01 -5.79
CA GLU A 124 -21.60 8.33 -6.37
C GLU A 124 -21.40 9.04 -7.73
N GLU A 125 -22.08 8.51 -8.73
CA GLU A 125 -21.86 8.69 -10.16
C GLU A 125 -22.19 10.12 -10.64
N TYR A 126 -21.27 11.07 -10.49
CA TYR A 126 -21.40 12.46 -11.00
C TYR A 126 -21.39 12.58 -12.54
N VAL A 127 -21.37 11.46 -13.28
CA VAL A 127 -21.28 11.42 -14.76
C VAL A 127 -22.66 11.48 -15.46
N LYS A 128 -23.77 11.36 -14.72
CA LYS A 128 -25.11 11.32 -15.33
C LYS A 128 -25.75 12.69 -15.63
N GLU A 129 -25.25 13.78 -15.07
CA GLU A 129 -25.79 15.13 -15.33
C GLU A 129 -25.30 15.69 -16.69
N ASN A 130 -24.00 15.59 -17.00
CA ASN A 130 -23.43 16.20 -18.22
C ASN A 130 -23.87 15.54 -19.54
N ARG A 131 -24.33 14.28 -19.53
CA ARG A 131 -24.83 13.61 -20.75
C ARG A 131 -26.30 13.95 -21.10
N ARG A 132 -27.00 14.69 -20.23
CA ARG A 132 -28.36 15.19 -20.52
C ARG A 132 -28.34 16.58 -21.16
N GLU A 133 -27.28 17.37 -20.95
CA GLU A 133 -27.16 18.70 -21.55
C GLU A 133 -26.69 18.68 -23.01
N GLU A 134 -25.83 17.73 -23.40
CA GLU A 134 -25.41 17.58 -24.81
C GLU A 134 -26.48 17.02 -25.76
N ARG A 135 -27.63 16.60 -25.24
CA ARG A 135 -28.75 16.05 -26.04
C ARG A 135 -29.88 17.04 -26.31
N ASN A 136 -29.82 18.24 -25.73
CA ASN A 136 -30.81 19.30 -25.88
C ASN A 136 -30.22 20.58 -26.50
N THR A 137 -29.19 20.45 -27.34
CA THR A 137 -28.76 21.51 -28.26
C THR A 137 -28.79 21.02 -29.70
#